data_AF-A0A969NLL3-F1
#
_entry.id   AF-A0A969NLL3-F1
#
_cell.length_a   1.000
_cell.length_b   1.000
_cell.length_c   1.000
_cell.angle_alpha   90.00
_cell.angle_beta   90.00
_cell.angle_gamma   90.00
#
_symmetry.space_group_name_H-M   'P 1'
#
loop_
_entity.id
_entity.type
_entity.pdbx_description
1 polymer ?
#
loop_
_entity_poly.entity_id
_entity_poly.type
_entity_poly.pdbx_seq_one_letter_code
_entity_poly.pdbx_strand_id
1 'polypeptide(L)' 'MGGEIHQWMYDRYSLSQLLQKNGFKDVTIQTAFTSAIPDWNNYELESKNEVVFKPDSPFYRSLQINENSSHQCLR' A
#
# COMPACT_ATOMS: atom_id res chain seq x y z
N MET A 1 -12.85 19.78 -18.39
CA MET A 1 -12.09 18.59 -17.99
C MET A 1 -11.41 18.90 -16.68
N GLY A 2 -12.15 18.81 -15.57
CA GLY A 2 -11.63 19.14 -14.24
C GLY A 2 -11.13 17.87 -13.57
N GLY A 3 -9.85 17.54 -13.80
CA GLY A 3 -9.19 16.53 -12.97
C GLY A 3 -9.04 17.11 -11.57
N GLU A 4 -9.67 16.51 -10.57
CA GLU A 4 -9.45 16.88 -9.18
C GLU A 4 -7.96 16.73 -8.88
N ILE A 5 -7.33 17.82 -8.42
CA ILE A 5 -5.92 17.79 -8.03
C ILE A 5 -5.86 16.92 -6.77
N HIS A 6 -5.27 15.73 -6.89
CA HIS A 6 -5.03 14.83 -5.77
C HIS A 6 -3.93 15.45 -4.89
N GLN A 7 -4.31 16.38 -4.01
CA GLN A 7 -3.37 17.25 -3.28
C GLN A 7 -2.57 16.52 -2.18
N TRP A 8 -2.85 15.25 -1.94
CA TRP A 8 -2.29 14.52 -0.80
C TRP A 8 -1.56 13.30 -1.32
N MET A 9 -0.42 13.52 -1.98
CA MET A 9 0.60 12.48 -2.01
C MET A 9 1.26 12.51 -0.64
N TYR A 10 0.71 11.72 0.29
CA TYR A 10 1.26 11.60 1.63
C TYR A 10 2.74 11.22 1.53
N ASP A 11 3.59 11.97 2.22
CA ASP A 11 4.98 11.58 2.36
C ASP A 11 5.10 10.29 3.20
N ARG A 12 6.27 9.68 3.14
CA ARG A 12 6.58 8.41 3.80
C ARG A 12 6.26 8.38 5.29
N TYR A 13 6.54 9.48 5.97
CA TYR A 13 6.29 9.60 7.39
C TYR A 13 4.79 9.76 7.67
N SER A 14 4.12 10.66 6.94
CA SER A 14 2.69 10.91 7.13
C SER A 14 1.83 9.66 6.85
N LEU A 15 2.12 8.92 5.78
CA LEU A 15 1.38 7.72 5.43
C LEU A 15 1.61 6.59 6.44
N SER A 16 2.86 6.38 6.87
CA SER A 16 3.19 5.35 7.85
C SER A 16 2.54 5.63 9.20
N GLN A 17 2.48 6.89 9.61
CA GLN A 17 1.79 7.31 10.85
C GLN A 17 0.27 7.13 10.73
N LEU A 18 -0.32 7.45 9.58
CA LEU A 18 -1.76 7.27 9.34
C LEU A 18 -2.14 5.78 9.39
N LEU A 19 -1.38 4.91 8.75
CA LEU A 19 -1.64 3.47 8.74
C LEU A 19 -1.55 2.89 10.15
N GLN A 20 -0.50 3.23 10.91
CA GLN A 20 -0.38 2.80 12.31
C GLN A 20 -1.55 3.30 13.18
N LYS A 21 -1.99 4.55 13.00
CA LYS A 21 -3.15 5.10 13.72
C LYS A 21 -4.46 4.38 13.41
N ASN A 22 -4.60 3.82 12.21
CA ASN A 22 -5.77 3.04 11.81
C ASN A 22 -5.67 1.55 12.19
N GLY A 23 -4.68 1.17 13.01
CA GLY A 23 -4.53 -0.20 13.51
C GLY A 23 -3.85 -1.15 12.54
N PHE A 24 -3.27 -0.66 11.44
CA PHE A 24 -2.43 -1.49 10.58
C PHE A 24 -1.12 -1.83 11.29
N LYS A 25 -0.71 -3.09 11.19
CA LYS A 25 0.57 -3.59 11.71
C LYS A 25 1.53 -3.87 10.55
N ASP A 26 2.82 -3.94 10.86
CA ASP A 26 3.89 -4.25 9.90
C ASP A 26 3.93 -3.32 8.67
N VAL A 27 3.72 -2.01 8.90
CA VAL A 27 3.86 -1.00 7.86
C VAL A 27 5.33 -0.93 7.44
N THR A 28 5.64 -1.44 6.25
CA THR A 28 7.00 -1.55 5.73
C THR A 28 7.07 -0.94 4.34
N ILE A 29 8.18 -0.28 4.04
CA ILE A 29 8.47 0.21 2.69
C ILE A 29 8.98 -0.98 1.88
N GLN A 30 8.40 -1.17 0.70
CA GLN A 30 8.74 -2.23 -0.23
C GLN A 30 9.46 -1.63 -1.45
N THR A 31 9.98 -2.51 -2.29
CA THR A 31 10.50 -2.17 -3.61
C THR A 31 9.47 -2.54 -4.68
N ALA A 32 9.65 -2.04 -5.91
CA ALA A 32 8.80 -2.43 -7.04
C ALA A 32 8.75 -3.95 -7.28
N PHE A 33 9.80 -4.67 -6.85
CA PHE A 33 9.96 -6.11 -7.06
C PHE A 33 9.47 -6.95 -5.88
N THR A 34 9.27 -6.36 -4.70
CA THR A 34 8.98 -7.12 -3.47
C THR A 34 7.54 -6.93 -3.03
N SER A 35 6.82 -8.05 -2.92
CA SER A 35 5.49 -8.11 -2.32
C SER A 35 5.27 -9.45 -1.62
N ALA A 36 4.29 -9.53 -0.72
CA ALA A 36 3.83 -10.78 -0.10
C ALA A 36 2.88 -11.54 -1.01
N ILE A 37 2.49 -10.94 -2.15
CA ILE A 37 1.83 -11.67 -3.21
C ILE A 37 2.92 -12.46 -3.95
N PRO A 38 2.80 -13.80 -4.04
CA PRO A 38 3.75 -14.61 -4.79
C PRO A 38 3.79 -14.18 -6.26
N ASP A 39 4.95 -14.31 -6.88
CA ASP A 39 5.15 -13.97 -8.30
C ASP A 39 4.81 -12.51 -8.67
N TRP A 40 4.94 -11.58 -7.72
CA TRP A 40 4.59 -10.16 -7.88
C TRP A 40 5.14 -9.52 -9.17
N ASN A 41 6.39 -9.83 -9.52
CA ASN A 41 7.03 -9.27 -10.71
C ASN A 41 6.40 -9.75 -12.03
N ASN A 42 5.71 -10.90 -12.04
CA ASN A 42 5.04 -11.43 -13.23
C ASN A 42 3.78 -10.63 -13.62
N TYR A 43 3.21 -9.87 -12.69
CA TYR A 43 2.04 -9.05 -12.96
C TYR A 43 2.39 -7.74 -13.69
N GLU A 44 3.68 -7.41 -13.81
CA GLU A 44 4.19 -6.21 -14.49
C GLU A 44 3.48 -4.90 -14.08
N LEU A 45 3.05 -4.79 -12.82
CA LEU A 45 2.29 -3.63 -12.33
C LEU A 45 3.20 -2.44 -12.03
N GLU A 46 4.35 -2.69 -11.38
CA GLU A 46 5.28 -1.66 -10.90
C GLU A 46 6.63 -1.69 -11.61
N SER A 47 6.94 -2.82 -12.24
CA SER A 47 8.18 -3.05 -12.99
C SER A 47 7.93 -3.96 -14.18
N LYS A 48 8.68 -3.77 -15.26
CA LYS A 48 8.67 -4.64 -16.43
C LYS A 48 10.09 -4.81 -16.94
N ASN A 49 10.50 -6.06 -17.23
CA ASN A 49 11.86 -6.37 -17.66
C ASN A 49 12.93 -5.74 -16.76
N GLU A 50 12.76 -5.82 -15.44
CA GLU A 50 13.68 -5.23 -14.43
C GLU A 50 13.74 -3.69 -14.44
N VAL A 51 12.89 -3.03 -15.23
CA VAL A 51 12.76 -1.57 -15.25
C VAL A 51 11.55 -1.15 -14.41
N VAL A 52 11.78 -0.33 -13.39
CA VAL A 52 10.72 0.25 -12.55
C VAL A 52 10.06 1.42 -13.28
N PHE A 53 8.73 1.45 -13.35
CA PHE A 53 8.02 2.52 -14.08
C PHE A 53 8.12 3.88 -13.38
N LYS A 54 8.18 3.90 -12.05
CA LYS A 54 8.30 5.12 -11.23
C LYS A 54 9.37 4.94 -10.15
N PRO A 55 10.66 5.12 -10.49
CA PRO A 55 11.77 4.84 -9.58
C PRO A 55 11.74 5.70 -8.30
N ASP A 56 11.18 6.90 -8.37
CA ASP A 56 11.07 7.82 -7.23
C ASP A 56 9.81 7.59 -6.36
N SER A 57 8.93 6.66 -6.75
CA SER A 57 7.69 6.40 -6.01
C SER A 57 7.92 5.42 -4.86
N PRO A 58 7.45 5.74 -3.64
CA PRO A 58 7.57 4.82 -2.52
C PRO A 58 6.45 3.76 -2.51
N PHE A 59 6.83 2.49 -2.41
CA PHE A 59 5.89 1.37 -2.27
C PHE A 59 5.70 1.03 -0.79
N TYR A 60 4.47 0.82 -0.35
CA TYR A 60 4.16 0.45 1.05
C TYR A 60 3.41 -0.87 1.12
N ARG A 61 3.82 -1.70 2.07
CA ARG A 61 3.06 -2.85 2.56
C ARG A 61 2.54 -2.53 3.94
N SER A 62 1.29 -2.89 4.20
CA SER A 62 0.74 -2.92 5.54
C SER A 62 -0.17 -4.14 5.67
N LEU A 63 -0.23 -4.71 6.87
CA LEU A 63 -1.15 -5.79 7.19
C LEU A 63 -2.29 -5.20 8.01
N GLN A 64 -3.51 -5.30 7.47
CA GLN A 64 -4.71 -5.02 8.24
C GLN A 64 -5.04 -6.24 9.08
N ILE A 65 -5.01 -6.08 10.40
CA ILE A 65 -5.59 -7.08 11.29
C ILE A 65 -7.10 -6.85 11.33
N ASN A 66 -7.88 -7.79 10.80
CA ASN A 66 -9.32 -7.77 10.97
C ASN A 66 -9.67 -8.28 12.37
N GLU A 67 -9.68 -7.40 13.36
CA GLU A 67 -10.28 -7.69 14.67
C GLU A 67 -11.82 -7.51 14.66
N ASN A 68 -12.47 -7.92 13.56
CA ASN A 68 -13.93 -7.93 13.46
C ASN A 68 -14.44 -9.05 12.53
N SER A 69 -14.46 -10.27 13.07
CA SER A 69 -15.50 -11.27 12.76
C SER A 69 -16.58 -11.29 13.86
N SER A 70 -16.95 -10.12 14.41
CA SER A 70 -17.91 -10.02 15.52
C SER A 70 -18.85 -8.81 15.41
N HIS A 71 -19.19 -8.35 14.21
CA HIS A 71 -20.32 -7.45 14.00
C HIS A 71 -21.23 -7.94 12.88
N GLN A 72 -21.73 -9.18 13.02
CA GLN A 72 -22.91 -9.63 12.30
C GLN A 72 -23.66 -10.69 13.11
N CYS A 73 -24.12 -10.32 14.31
CA CYS A 73 -25.29 -10.92 14.94
C CYS A 73 -25.91 -9.82 15.81
N LEU A 74 -27.24 -9.74 15.82
CA LEU A 74 -28.09 -8.63 16.31
C LEU A 74 -28.44 -7.57 15.25
N ARG A 75 -29.20 -8.02 14.25
CA ARG A 75 -30.54 -7.44 14.02
C ARG A 75 -31.57 -8.55 14.03
#